data_AF-A0A251RMW6-F1
#
_entry.id   AF-A0A251RMW6-F1
#
_cell.length_a   1.000
_cell.length_b   1.000
_cell.length_c   1.000
_cell.angle_alpha   90.00
_cell.angle_beta   90.00
_cell.angle_gamma   90.00
#
_symmetry.space_group_name_H-M   'P 1'
#
loop_
_entity.id
_entity.type
_entity.pdbx_description
1 polymer ?
#
loop_
_entity_poly.entity_id
_entity_poly.type
_entity_poly.pdbx_seq_one_letter_code
_entity_poly.pdbx_strand_id
1 'polypeptide(L)'
;MDSASMTRAVMNVQSARSLMRELQELLDEWKENSETNTAHMKQDKAPIESHMSTVHEQGEVEDHKAQPDTKIEGRSGGRMTHITCYWENLNEQFKKGNEKTGHILSMLQKIEGVMTKLPTSHRAKLQERFFGLSAEAEAIMDDVMDCMKIQYDKKPSRSNVYFHELVPSPC
;
A
#
# COMPACT_ATOMS: atom_id res chain seq x y z
N MET A 1 48.05 9.93 17.90
CA MET A 1 46.97 9.41 17.04
C MET A 1 47.64 8.95 15.78
N ASP A 2 47.68 7.64 15.59
CA ASP A 2 48.69 7.03 14.73
C ASP A 2 48.14 6.90 13.30
N SER A 3 49.02 6.90 12.29
CA SER A 3 48.64 6.97 10.86
C SER A 3 47.55 5.96 10.46
N ALA A 4 47.62 4.73 10.97
CA ALA A 4 46.62 3.68 10.74
C ALA A 4 45.22 4.01 11.30
N SER A 5 45.14 4.71 12.44
CA SER A 5 43.87 5.15 13.03
C SER A 5 43.22 6.27 12.20
N MET A 6 44.04 7.13 11.59
CA MET A 6 43.55 8.23 10.76
C MET A 6 42.97 7.69 9.44
N THR A 7 43.65 6.74 8.80
CA THR A 7 43.14 6.07 7.58
C THR A 7 41.81 5.38 7.83
N ARG A 8 41.66 4.65 8.95
CA ARG A 8 40.39 3.99 9.30
C ARG A 8 39.25 4.98 9.55
N ALA A 9 39.53 6.10 10.21
CA ALA A 9 38.51 7.13 10.45
C ALA A 9 38.02 7.75 9.14
N VAL A 10 38.91 8.03 8.19
CA VAL A 10 38.55 8.55 6.87
C VAL A 10 37.65 7.57 6.10
N MET A 11 38.01 6.28 6.10
CA MET A 11 37.18 5.24 5.46
C MET A 11 35.78 5.18 6.07
N ASN A 12 35.67 5.18 7.40
CA ASN A 12 34.38 5.16 8.09
C ASN A 12 33.53 6.40 7.78
N VAL A 13 34.14 7.59 7.68
CA VAL A 13 33.43 8.83 7.29
C VAL A 13 32.86 8.69 5.87
N GLN A 14 33.66 8.15 4.94
CA GLN A 14 33.21 7.95 3.57
C GLN A 14 32.07 6.91 3.49
N SER A 15 32.20 5.78 4.20
CA SER A 15 31.15 4.77 4.27
C SER A 15 29.85 5.33 4.85
N ALA A 16 29.91 6.07 5.96
CA ALA A 16 28.72 6.69 6.56
C ALA A 16 28.02 7.64 5.57
N ARG A 17 28.80 8.47 4.85
CA ARG A 17 28.24 9.39 3.84
C ARG A 17 27.61 8.66 2.66
N SER A 18 28.21 7.56 2.22
CA SER A 18 27.68 6.73 1.14
C SER A 18 26.35 6.11 1.55
N LEU A 19 26.31 5.47 2.72
CA LEU A 19 25.09 4.86 3.26
C LEU A 19 23.98 5.89 3.49
N MET A 20 24.31 7.08 4.00
CA MET A 20 23.33 8.16 4.16
C MET A 20 22.76 8.67 2.83
N ARG A 21 23.53 8.61 1.74
CA ARG A 21 23.04 8.99 0.40
C ARG A 21 22.11 7.91 -0.13
N GLU A 22 22.52 6.66 -0.06
CA GLU A 22 21.71 5.51 -0.45
C GLU A 22 20.39 5.48 0.32
N LEU A 23 20.41 5.84 1.62
CA LEU A 23 19.20 5.93 2.43
C LEU A 23 18.27 7.04 1.92
N GLN A 24 18.81 8.20 1.59
CA GLN A 24 18.00 9.28 1.01
C GLN A 24 17.33 8.84 -0.28
N GLU A 25 18.08 8.20 -1.19
CA GLU A 25 17.55 7.71 -2.47
C GLU A 25 16.39 6.72 -2.26
N LEU A 26 16.52 5.82 -1.27
CA LEU A 26 15.43 4.89 -0.90
C LEU A 26 14.20 5.61 -0.32
N LEU A 27 14.41 6.65 0.49
CA LEU A 27 13.32 7.44 1.06
C LEU A 27 12.57 8.23 -0.01
N ASP A 28 13.31 8.86 -0.93
CA ASP A 28 12.76 9.59 -2.07
C ASP A 28 11.94 8.66 -2.98
N GLU A 29 12.48 7.47 -3.30
CA GLU A 29 11.79 6.46 -4.11
C GLU A 29 10.51 5.95 -3.42
N TRP A 30 10.54 5.76 -2.10
CA TRP A 30 9.33 5.33 -1.39
C TRP A 30 8.25 6.41 -1.46
N LYS A 31 8.61 7.66 -1.21
CA LYS A 31 7.67 8.79 -1.21
C LYS A 31 6.94 8.93 -2.55
N GLU A 32 7.63 8.81 -3.68
CA GLU A 32 7.02 8.84 -5.02
C GLU A 32 6.07 7.65 -5.26
N ASN A 33 6.45 6.47 -4.77
CA ASN A 33 5.64 5.26 -4.92
C ASN A 33 4.36 5.29 -4.06
N SER A 34 4.38 5.88 -2.86
CA SER A 34 3.19 6.01 -2.00
C SER A 34 2.14 6.96 -2.60
N GLU A 35 2.57 8.02 -3.29
CA GLU A 35 1.66 8.93 -4.00
C GLU A 35 0.96 8.22 -5.17
N THR A 36 1.71 7.43 -5.94
CA THR A 36 1.20 6.71 -7.11
C THR A 36 0.19 5.62 -6.73
N ASN A 37 0.49 4.81 -5.69
CA ASN A 37 -0.43 3.77 -5.21
C ASN A 37 -1.74 4.35 -4.65
N THR A 38 -1.67 5.52 -4.00
CA THR A 38 -2.86 6.22 -3.51
C THR A 38 -3.77 6.71 -4.65
N ALA A 39 -3.19 7.12 -5.78
CA ALA A 39 -3.94 7.62 -6.94
C ALA A 39 -4.68 6.49 -7.69
N HIS A 40 -4.03 5.36 -7.94
CA HIS A 40 -4.63 4.22 -8.66
C HIS A 40 -5.88 3.67 -7.93
N MET A 41 -5.82 3.57 -6.60
CA MET A 41 -6.97 3.07 -5.82
C MET A 41 -8.13 4.06 -5.72
N LYS A 42 -7.88 5.36 -5.91
CA LYS A 42 -8.97 6.35 -6.04
C LYS A 42 -9.69 6.23 -7.39
N GLN A 43 -9.03 5.74 -8.44
CA GLN A 43 -9.64 5.55 -9.76
C GLN A 43 -10.59 4.35 -9.82
N ASP A 44 -10.29 3.25 -9.11
CA ASP A 44 -11.21 2.10 -8.95
C ASP A 44 -12.52 2.45 -8.21
N LYS A 45 -12.66 3.68 -7.70
CA LYS A 45 -13.93 4.19 -7.15
C LYS A 45 -14.92 4.71 -8.18
N ALA A 46 -14.52 4.90 -9.44
CA ALA A 46 -15.49 5.30 -10.46
C ALA A 46 -16.46 4.14 -10.69
N PRO A 47 -17.77 4.30 -10.44
CA PRO A 47 -18.73 3.26 -10.80
C PRO A 47 -18.60 3.03 -12.30
N ILE A 48 -18.36 1.79 -12.72
CA ILE A 48 -18.50 1.39 -14.12
C ILE A 48 -20.00 1.43 -14.43
N GLU A 49 -20.53 2.64 -14.58
CA GLU A 49 -21.92 2.92 -14.92
C GLU A 49 -22.07 3.12 -16.44
N SER A 50 -21.26 2.43 -17.24
CA SER A 50 -21.15 2.67 -18.68
C SER A 50 -21.78 1.58 -19.58
N HIS A 51 -22.66 0.71 -19.07
CA HIS A 51 -23.33 -0.30 -19.89
C HIS A 51 -24.86 -0.41 -19.68
N MET A 52 -25.52 0.68 -19.28
CA MET A 52 -26.99 0.75 -19.19
C MET A 52 -27.54 1.89 -20.05
N SER A 53 -27.23 1.90 -21.34
CA SER A 53 -27.96 2.76 -22.27
C SER A 53 -28.00 2.14 -23.67
N THR A 54 -29.01 1.29 -23.88
CA THR A 54 -29.92 1.34 -25.03
C THR A 54 -30.99 0.26 -24.86
N VAL A 55 -32.03 0.58 -24.08
CA VAL A 55 -33.34 -0.04 -24.31
C VAL A 55 -33.92 0.70 -25.51
N HIS A 56 -33.78 0.11 -26.70
CA HIS A 56 -34.63 0.49 -27.82
C HIS A 56 -35.86 -0.42 -27.76
N GLU A 57 -36.98 0.22 -27.43
CA GLU A 57 -38.33 -0.28 -27.53
C GLU A 57 -38.66 -0.61 -29.00
N GLN A 58 -39.05 -1.85 -29.28
CA GLN A 58 -39.89 -2.21 -30.43
C GLN A 58 -40.40 -3.66 -30.32
N GLY A 59 -41.72 -3.81 -30.18
CA GLY A 59 -42.54 -4.73 -30.97
C GLY A 59 -42.66 -6.22 -30.58
N GLU A 60 -43.90 -6.55 -30.15
CA GLU A 60 -44.71 -7.73 -30.54
C GLU A 60 -44.63 -9.08 -29.75
N VAL A 61 -45.74 -9.34 -29.03
CA VAL A 61 -46.65 -10.53 -28.98
C VAL A 61 -46.11 -11.94 -28.62
N GLU A 62 -46.81 -12.55 -27.62
CA GLU A 62 -47.11 -13.99 -27.28
C GLU A 62 -46.17 -15.12 -27.79
N ASP A 63 -45.88 -16.24 -27.12
CA ASP A 63 -46.58 -17.01 -26.09
C ASP A 63 -45.65 -18.13 -25.53
N HIS A 64 -46.06 -18.73 -24.40
CA HIS A 64 -45.74 -20.10 -23.93
C HIS A 64 -44.35 -20.47 -23.34
N LYS A 65 -44.33 -20.49 -22.01
CA LYS A 65 -43.86 -21.56 -21.09
C LYS A 65 -42.57 -22.32 -21.45
N ALA A 66 -41.45 -21.85 -20.90
CA ALA A 66 -40.39 -22.71 -20.38
C ALA A 66 -39.81 -22.07 -19.11
N GLN A 67 -39.63 -22.89 -18.07
CA GLN A 67 -39.07 -22.47 -16.79
C GLN A 67 -37.74 -21.74 -16.98
N PRO A 68 -37.47 -20.63 -16.27
CA PRO A 68 -36.09 -20.32 -15.96
C PRO A 68 -35.71 -21.21 -14.78
N ASP A 69 -34.97 -22.28 -15.06
CA ASP A 69 -33.97 -22.74 -14.10
C ASP A 69 -33.28 -21.49 -13.56
N THR A 70 -33.43 -21.22 -12.27
CA THR A 70 -32.74 -20.12 -11.61
C THR A 70 -31.26 -20.43 -11.63
N LYS A 71 -30.62 -20.07 -12.74
CA LYS A 71 -29.18 -20.03 -12.93
C LYS A 71 -28.65 -18.94 -12.01
N ILE A 72 -28.36 -19.33 -10.77
CA ILE A 72 -27.67 -18.53 -9.75
C ILE A 72 -26.23 -18.17 -10.20
N GLU A 73 -25.84 -18.54 -11.42
CA GLU A 73 -24.46 -18.47 -11.93
C GLU A 73 -24.03 -17.09 -12.47
N GLY A 74 -24.90 -16.09 -12.58
CA GLY A 74 -24.58 -14.90 -13.38
C GLY A 74 -23.95 -13.70 -12.68
N ARG A 75 -24.03 -13.58 -11.35
CA ARG A 75 -23.78 -12.29 -10.67
C ARG A 75 -22.80 -12.35 -9.50
N SER A 76 -22.48 -13.54 -9.03
CA SER A 76 -21.58 -13.81 -7.90
C SER A 76 -20.13 -13.98 -8.38
N GLY A 77 -19.90 -14.57 -9.56
CA GLY A 77 -18.56 -14.83 -10.10
C GLY A 77 -17.68 -13.58 -10.18
N GLY A 78 -18.13 -12.53 -10.87
CA GLY A 78 -17.36 -11.29 -11.00
C GLY A 78 -17.11 -10.54 -9.68
N ARG A 79 -18.08 -10.55 -8.77
CA ARG A 79 -17.94 -9.92 -7.44
C ARG A 79 -16.95 -10.68 -6.56
N MET A 80 -16.99 -12.01 -6.60
CA MET A 80 -16.06 -12.86 -5.87
C MET A 80 -14.64 -12.67 -6.40
N THR A 81 -14.45 -12.66 -7.73
CA THR A 81 -13.14 -12.39 -8.36
C THR A 81 -12.61 -11.02 -7.96
N HIS A 82 -13.44 -9.97 -7.97
CA HIS A 82 -13.03 -8.63 -7.56
C HIS A 82 -12.59 -8.59 -6.08
N ILE A 83 -13.35 -9.24 -5.18
CA ILE A 83 -12.97 -9.33 -3.76
C ILE A 83 -11.63 -10.05 -3.59
N THR A 84 -11.44 -11.18 -4.29
CA THR A 84 -10.18 -11.93 -4.24
C THR A 84 -9.00 -11.10 -4.73
N CYS A 85 -9.09 -10.50 -5.93
CA CYS A 85 -8.01 -9.67 -6.48
C CYS A 85 -7.69 -8.46 -5.59
N TYR A 86 -8.71 -7.84 -4.98
CA TYR A 86 -8.51 -6.76 -4.03
C TYR A 86 -7.67 -7.20 -2.83
N TRP A 87 -8.03 -8.31 -2.18
CA TRP A 87 -7.29 -8.82 -1.02
C TRP A 87 -5.88 -9.32 -1.37
N GLU A 88 -5.70 -9.94 -2.54
CA GLU A 88 -4.39 -10.36 -3.03
C GLU A 88 -3.46 -9.16 -3.25
N ASN A 89 -3.95 -8.12 -3.92
CA ASN A 89 -3.20 -6.89 -4.14
C ASN A 89 -2.86 -6.18 -2.81
N LEU A 90 -3.81 -6.10 -1.87
CA LEU A 90 -3.55 -5.56 -0.54
C LEU A 90 -2.43 -6.33 0.19
N ASN A 91 -2.49 -7.66 0.15
CA ASN A 91 -1.50 -8.51 0.80
C ASN A 91 -0.11 -8.35 0.15
N GLU A 92 -0.06 -8.20 -1.17
CA GLU A 92 1.19 -7.91 -1.89
C GLU A 92 1.77 -6.56 -1.47
N GLN A 93 0.95 -5.50 -1.38
CA GLN A 93 1.38 -4.19 -0.90
C GLN A 93 1.87 -4.25 0.55
N PHE A 94 1.21 -5.01 1.41
CA PHE A 94 1.64 -5.19 2.80
C PHE A 94 3.03 -5.84 2.88
N LYS A 95 3.27 -6.90 2.10
CA LYS A 95 4.58 -7.56 2.03
C LYS A 95 5.66 -6.61 1.53
N LYS A 96 5.40 -5.91 0.42
CA LYS A 96 6.33 -4.93 -0.16
C LYS A 96 6.65 -3.80 0.83
N GLY A 97 5.64 -3.28 1.52
CA GLY A 97 5.81 -2.27 2.56
C GLY A 97 6.72 -2.78 3.69
N ASN A 98 6.45 -3.98 4.20
CA ASN A 98 7.25 -4.59 5.27
C ASN A 98 8.71 -4.87 4.86
N GLU A 99 8.94 -5.34 3.63
CA GLU A 99 10.29 -5.53 3.09
C GLU A 99 11.06 -4.21 2.99
N LYS A 100 10.41 -3.15 2.48
CA LYS A 100 11.01 -1.80 2.42
C LYS A 100 11.32 -1.24 3.82
N THR A 101 10.39 -1.35 4.78
CA THR A 101 10.60 -0.99 6.20
C THR A 101 11.83 -1.70 6.77
N GLY A 102 11.91 -3.02 6.59
CA GLY A 102 13.03 -3.82 7.07
C GLY A 102 14.37 -3.39 6.48
N HIS A 103 14.38 -3.05 5.18
CA HIS A 103 15.58 -2.57 4.50
C HIS A 103 16.05 -1.21 5.05
N ILE A 104 15.12 -0.26 5.25
CA ILE A 104 15.42 1.06 5.83
C ILE A 104 15.96 0.94 7.26
N LEU A 105 15.34 0.10 8.10
CA LEU A 105 15.82 -0.15 9.46
C LEU A 105 17.25 -0.72 9.46
N SER A 106 17.54 -1.65 8.55
CA SER A 106 18.90 -2.20 8.40
C SER A 106 19.91 -1.14 7.99
N MET A 107 19.55 -0.23 7.08
CA MET A 107 20.38 0.89 6.64
C MET A 107 20.70 1.85 7.78
N LEU A 108 19.68 2.25 8.56
CA LEU A 108 19.84 3.12 9.72
C LEU A 108 20.79 2.50 10.76
N GLN A 109 20.61 1.21 11.08
CA GLN A 109 21.49 0.48 11.99
C GLN A 109 22.94 0.39 11.47
N LYS A 110 23.13 0.17 10.17
CA LYS A 110 24.47 0.16 9.56
C LYS A 110 25.14 1.53 9.69
N ILE A 111 24.42 2.61 9.43
CA ILE A 111 24.94 3.98 9.56
C ILE A 111 25.34 4.25 11.01
N GLU A 112 24.47 3.95 11.96
CA GLU A 112 24.74 4.09 13.40
C GLU A 112 26.00 3.30 13.80
N GLY A 113 26.10 2.04 13.37
CA GLY A 113 27.25 1.18 13.64
C GLY A 113 28.57 1.68 13.03
N VAL A 114 28.53 2.42 11.92
CA VAL A 114 29.72 3.10 11.37
C VAL A 114 30.03 4.37 12.16
N MET A 115 29.01 5.13 12.56
CA MET A 115 29.17 6.37 13.33
C MET A 115 29.76 6.15 14.72
N THR A 116 29.46 5.02 15.39
CA THR A 116 30.07 4.68 16.69
C THR A 116 31.59 4.50 16.60
N LYS A 117 32.12 4.17 15.42
CA LYS A 117 33.55 3.99 15.15
C LYS A 117 34.26 5.28 14.74
N LEU A 118 33.56 6.41 14.74
CA LEU A 118 34.12 7.71 14.37
C LEU A 118 34.64 8.49 15.57
N PRO A 119 35.73 9.27 15.40
CA PRO A 119 36.11 10.29 16.38
C PRO A 119 34.97 11.31 16.59
N THR A 120 34.86 11.86 17.80
CA THR A 120 33.78 12.78 18.21
C THR A 120 33.60 13.95 17.24
N SER A 121 34.70 14.54 16.75
CA SER A 121 34.68 15.69 15.82
C SER A 121 34.04 15.36 14.47
N HIS A 122 34.23 14.14 13.95
CA HIS A 122 33.61 13.69 12.71
C HIS A 122 32.18 13.22 12.94
N ARG A 123 31.94 12.52 14.04
CA ARG A 123 30.61 12.04 14.42
C ARG A 123 29.62 13.21 14.55
N ALA A 124 30.00 14.27 15.26
CA ALA A 124 29.14 15.44 15.45
C ALA A 124 28.68 16.06 14.12
N LYS A 125 29.56 16.10 13.10
CA LYS A 125 29.23 16.65 11.77
C LYS A 125 28.24 15.78 10.97
N LEU A 126 28.18 14.49 11.25
CA LEU A 126 27.28 13.56 10.56
C LEU A 126 25.98 13.32 11.33
N GLN A 127 25.98 13.62 12.62
CA GLN A 127 24.89 13.33 13.54
C GLN A 127 23.61 14.10 13.21
N GLU A 128 23.71 15.38 12.85
CA GLU A 128 22.57 16.16 12.41
C GLU A 128 21.89 15.53 11.18
N ARG A 129 22.68 15.16 10.17
CA ARG A 129 22.15 14.51 8.96
C ARG A 129 21.53 13.14 9.26
N PHE A 130 22.16 12.36 10.14
CA PHE A 130 21.62 11.07 10.55
C PHE A 130 20.25 11.20 11.22
N PHE A 131 20.10 12.17 12.13
CA PHE A 131 18.83 12.41 12.79
C PHE A 131 17.76 12.91 11.82
N GLY A 132 18.12 13.79 10.88
CA GLY A 132 17.21 14.21 9.81
C GLY A 132 16.67 13.02 9.01
N LEU A 133 17.56 12.15 8.54
CA LEU A 133 17.19 10.93 7.81
C LEU A 133 16.35 9.96 8.65
N SER A 134 16.65 9.85 9.95
CA SER A 134 15.90 8.96 10.86
C SER A 134 14.47 9.47 11.05
N ALA A 135 14.30 10.78 11.25
CA ALA A 135 12.98 11.39 11.39
C ALA A 135 12.17 11.33 10.09
N GLU A 136 12.82 11.52 8.94
CA GLU A 136 12.17 11.37 7.63
C GLU A 136 11.70 9.91 7.40
N ALA A 137 12.55 8.94 7.71
CA ALA A 137 12.20 7.53 7.65
C ALA A 137 11.01 7.18 8.55
N GLU A 138 11.01 7.67 9.79
CA GLU A 138 9.91 7.50 10.75
C GLU A 138 8.60 8.07 10.20
N ALA A 139 8.62 9.30 9.68
CA ALA A 139 7.43 9.94 9.12
C ALA A 139 6.85 9.18 7.91
N ILE A 140 7.70 8.67 7.01
CA ILE A 140 7.25 7.87 5.86
C ILE A 140 6.64 6.54 6.33
N MET A 141 7.27 5.87 7.29
CA MET A 141 6.75 4.61 7.83
C MET A 141 5.40 4.80 8.52
N ASP A 142 5.22 5.88 9.27
CA ASP A 142 3.96 6.23 9.92
C ASP A 142 2.84 6.52 8.90
N ASP A 143 3.12 7.32 7.86
CA ASP A 143 2.14 7.62 6.81
C ASP A 143 1.66 6.35 6.08
N VAL A 144 2.58 5.42 5.81
CA VAL A 144 2.25 4.13 5.21
C VAL A 144 1.36 3.30 6.13
N MET A 145 1.68 3.25 7.43
CA MET A 145 0.90 2.52 8.41
C MET A 145 -0.51 3.10 8.57
N ASP A 146 -0.64 4.42 8.59
CA ASP A 146 -1.93 5.11 8.64
C ASP A 146 -2.75 4.86 7.37
N CYS A 147 -2.12 4.89 6.20
CA CYS A 147 -2.75 4.51 4.94
C CYS A 147 -3.28 3.07 4.98
N MET A 148 -2.51 2.12 5.52
CA MET A 148 -2.95 0.74 5.68
C MET A 148 -4.12 0.60 6.66
N LYS A 149 -4.07 1.29 7.81
CA LYS A 149 -5.13 1.27 8.81
C LYS A 149 -6.45 1.76 8.25
N ILE A 150 -6.43 2.89 7.53
CA ILE A 150 -7.60 3.43 6.84
C ILE A 150 -8.18 2.42 5.84
N GLN A 151 -7.34 1.62 5.16
CA GLN A 151 -7.81 0.60 4.22
C GLN A 151 -8.50 -0.58 4.92
N TYR A 152 -7.98 -1.04 6.06
CA TYR A 152 -8.64 -2.08 6.86
C TYR A 152 -9.98 -1.62 7.45
N ASP A 153 -10.06 -0.36 7.90
CA ASP A 153 -11.28 0.21 8.46
C ASP A 153 -12.37 0.42 7.41
N LYS A 154 -11.97 0.65 6.15
CA LYS A 154 -12.85 0.73 4.98
C LYS A 154 -13.44 -0.62 4.52
N LYS A 155 -13.30 -1.69 5.32
CA LYS A 155 -14.03 -2.95 5.10
C LYS A 155 -15.46 -2.64 4.66
N PRO A 156 -15.97 -3.26 3.57
CA PRO A 156 -17.32 -2.98 3.13
C PRO A 156 -18.25 -3.30 4.28
N SER A 157 -18.92 -2.27 4.80
CA SER A 157 -19.98 -2.37 5.78
C SER A 157 -20.89 -3.50 5.31
N ARG A 158 -21.08 -4.51 6.17
CA ARG A 158 -21.96 -5.66 5.95
C ARG A 158 -23.10 -5.26 5.03
N SER A 159 -23.18 -5.89 3.86
CA SER A 159 -24.32 -5.77 2.96
C SER A 159 -25.57 -5.99 3.80
N ASN A 160 -26.32 -4.91 4.06
CA ASN A 160 -27.60 -4.97 4.71
C ASN A 160 -28.57 -5.59 3.70
N VAL A 161 -28.53 -6.91 3.58
CA VAL A 161 -29.52 -7.68 2.85
C VAL A 161 -30.75 -7.66 3.74
N TYR A 162 -31.62 -6.67 3.54
CA TYR A 162 -32.99 -6.75 4.00
C TYR A 162 -33.60 -7.96 3.31
N PHE A 163 -33.78 -9.06 4.05
CA PHE A 163 -34.68 -10.12 3.63
C PHE A 163 -36.08 -9.52 3.69
N HIS A 164 -36.67 -9.23 2.53
CA HIS A 164 -38.11 -8.99 2.48
C HIS A 164 -38.80 -10.32 2.79
N GLU A 165 -39.29 -10.41 4.02
CA GLU A 165 -40.20 -11.44 4.49
C GLU A 165 -41.46 -11.40 3.61
N LEU A 166 -41.59 -12.37 2.70
CA LEU A 166 -42.79 -12.55 1.89
C LEU A 166 -43.88 -13.10 2.80
N VAL A 167 -44.74 -12.21 3.30
CA VAL A 167 -45.99 -12.61 3.93
C VAL A 167 -46.89 -13.22 2.84
N PRO A 168 -47.40 -14.46 3.01
CA PRO A 168 -48.33 -15.04 2.06
C PRO A 168 -49.68 -14.31 2.13
N SER A 169 -50.18 -13.87 0.98
CA SER A 169 -51.57 -13.39 0.85
C SER A 169 -52.54 -14.49 1.28
N PRO A 170 -53.52 -14.18 2.15
CA PRO A 170 -54.64 -15.09 2.41
C PRO A 170 -55.58 -15.13 1.20
N CYS A 171 -56.15 -16.31 0.97
CA CYS A 171 -57.08 -16.67 -0.09
C CYS A 171 -58.33 -15.78 -0.17
#